data_AF-A0A395IIZ1-F1
#
_entry.id   AF-A0A395IIZ1-F1
#
_cell.length_a   1.000
_cell.length_b   1.000
_cell.length_c   1.000
_cell.angle_alpha   90.00
_cell.angle_beta   90.00
_cell.angle_gamma   90.00
#
_symmetry.space_group_name_H-M   'P 1'
#
loop_
_entity.id
_entity.type
_entity.pdbx_description
1 polymer ?
#
loop_
_entity_poly.entity_id
_entity_poly.type
_entity_poly.pdbx_seq_one_letter_code
_entity_poly.pdbx_strand_id
1 'polypeptide(L)'
;MILERFSAVIFLGDETAQTIYAALNVFLREDISHGGLQEWLMTDEERIACKCNAQFLDNNCLGYSVKNFEEVVKNEANDPKGSPYTCQRTPHAYIPFMTTPASAAAIATFQSLAYQKPDPWRPTPVVFSLDHRSSHDMKFFIDSINEWIGITNGAERNIPILLLGPTAYGVSKQPGK
;
A
#
# COMPACT_ATOMS: atom_id res chain seq x y z
N MET A 1 -6.35 10.75 15.86
CA MET A 1 -5.27 9.92 15.24
C MET A 1 -4.64 10.68 14.08
N ILE A 2 -3.36 10.50 13.74
CA ILE A 2 -2.69 11.30 12.69
C ILE A 2 -3.40 11.19 11.32
N LEU A 3 -3.99 10.03 11.01
CA LEU A 3 -4.70 9.79 9.76
C LEU A 3 -6.00 10.59 9.61
N GLU A 4 -6.61 11.07 10.70
CA GLU A 4 -7.85 11.87 10.64
C GLU A 4 -7.61 13.28 10.06
N ARG A 5 -6.37 13.63 9.76
CA ARG A 5 -6.02 14.85 9.01
C ARG A 5 -6.16 14.69 7.50
N PHE A 6 -6.25 13.46 7.01
CA PHE A 6 -6.29 13.13 5.59
C PHE A 6 -7.68 12.68 5.15
N SER A 7 -8.04 12.98 3.90
CA SER A 7 -9.30 12.52 3.29
C SER A 7 -9.24 11.04 2.95
N ALA A 8 -8.07 10.58 2.49
CA ALA A 8 -7.67 9.20 2.34
C ALA A 8 -6.13 9.12 2.33
N VAL A 9 -5.54 7.92 2.44
CA VAL A 9 -4.10 7.70 2.21
C VAL A 9 -3.92 6.57 1.21
N ILE A 10 -3.21 6.84 0.11
CA ILE A 10 -3.07 5.90 -1.00
C ILE A 10 -1.62 5.47 -1.12
N PHE A 11 -1.40 4.16 -1.21
CA PHE A 11 -0.09 3.55 -1.50
C PHE A 11 -0.17 2.98 -2.90
N LEU A 12 0.73 3.38 -3.77
CA LEU A 12 0.61 3.12 -5.20
C LEU A 12 1.94 2.59 -5.72
N GLY A 13 1.90 1.45 -6.40
CA GLY A 13 3.10 0.90 -7.03
C GLY A 13 3.33 -0.57 -6.78
N ASP A 14 4.53 -0.87 -6.32
CA ASP A 14 5.12 -2.18 -6.28
C ASP A 14 5.17 -2.80 -4.86
N GLU A 15 5.97 -3.87 -4.73
CA GLU A 15 6.19 -4.59 -3.46
C GLU A 15 6.68 -3.66 -2.33
N THR A 16 7.42 -2.60 -2.64
CA THR A 16 7.86 -1.62 -1.62
C THR A 16 6.67 -0.81 -1.10
N ALA A 17 5.80 -0.29 -1.98
CA ALA A 17 4.57 0.37 -1.55
C ALA A 17 3.65 -0.59 -0.76
N GLN A 18 3.55 -1.84 -1.19
CA GLN A 18 2.80 -2.88 -0.49
C GLN A 18 3.35 -3.13 0.92
N THR A 19 4.67 -3.24 1.06
CA THR A 19 5.34 -3.48 2.35
C THR A 19 5.11 -2.31 3.31
N ILE A 20 5.21 -1.07 2.83
CA ILE A 20 4.94 0.12 3.66
C ILE A 20 3.47 0.13 4.10
N TYR A 21 2.55 -0.23 3.21
CA TYR A 21 1.14 -0.32 3.56
C TYR A 21 0.85 -1.43 4.58
N ALA A 22 1.47 -2.60 4.45
CA ALA A 22 1.40 -3.67 5.43
C ALA A 22 1.95 -3.21 6.80
N ALA A 23 3.07 -2.49 6.82
CA ALA A 23 3.65 -1.95 8.04
C ALA A 23 2.75 -0.88 8.69
N LEU A 24 2.05 -0.06 7.90
CA LEU A 24 1.02 0.84 8.43
C LEU A 24 -0.10 0.04 9.10
N ASN A 25 -0.57 -1.05 8.48
CA ASN A 25 -1.64 -1.88 9.03
C ASN A 25 -1.25 -2.55 10.36
N VAL A 26 0.02 -2.91 10.57
CA VAL A 26 0.53 -3.35 11.89
C VAL A 26 0.23 -2.32 12.99
N PHE A 27 0.47 -1.04 12.71
CA PHE A 27 0.18 0.02 13.69
C PHE A 27 -1.30 0.29 13.82
N LEU A 28 -2.04 0.26 12.71
CA LEU A 28 -3.47 0.54 12.74
C LEU A 28 -4.22 -0.52 13.53
N ARG A 29 -3.91 -1.80 13.29
CA ARG A 29 -4.54 -2.97 13.94
C ARG A 29 -3.92 -3.33 15.30
N GLU A 30 -2.89 -2.60 15.72
CA GLU A 30 -2.12 -2.87 16.95
C GLU A 30 -1.62 -4.32 17.06
N ASP A 31 -1.31 -4.95 15.93
CA ASP A 31 -0.85 -6.33 15.85
C ASP A 31 0.51 -6.42 15.14
N ILE A 32 1.55 -6.57 15.96
CA ILE A 32 2.94 -6.73 15.52
C ILE A 32 3.18 -8.10 14.85
N SER A 33 2.38 -9.11 15.19
CA SER A 33 2.60 -10.47 14.70
C SER A 33 2.04 -10.65 13.30
N HIS A 34 0.82 -10.16 13.02
CA HIS A 34 0.12 -10.43 11.77
C HIS A 34 -0.61 -9.23 11.19
N GLY A 35 -0.48 -8.03 11.76
CA GLY A 35 -1.28 -6.87 11.38
C GLY A 35 -1.14 -6.44 9.91
N GLY A 36 -0.07 -6.80 9.21
CA GLY A 36 0.06 -6.58 7.77
C GLY A 36 -0.70 -7.57 6.88
N LEU A 37 -1.26 -8.65 7.43
CA LEU A 37 -1.75 -9.82 6.71
C LEU A 37 -3.26 -10.04 6.81
N GLN A 38 -3.82 -10.65 5.78
CA GLN A 38 -5.19 -11.15 5.67
C GLN A 38 -5.29 -12.53 6.32
N GLU A 39 -5.14 -12.61 7.65
CA GLU A 39 -5.11 -13.87 8.40
C GLU A 39 -6.34 -14.76 8.14
N TRP A 40 -7.49 -14.14 7.83
CA TRP A 40 -8.73 -14.83 7.51
C TRP A 40 -8.67 -15.67 6.22
N LEU A 41 -7.63 -15.53 5.39
CA LEU A 41 -7.36 -16.36 4.22
C LEU A 41 -6.29 -17.43 4.44
N MET A 42 -5.67 -17.46 5.62
CA MET A 42 -4.49 -18.28 5.90
C MET A 42 -4.84 -19.49 6.76
N THR A 43 -4.14 -20.61 6.53
CA THR A 43 -4.14 -21.77 7.43
C THR A 43 -3.33 -21.49 8.70
N ASP A 44 -3.48 -22.35 9.71
CA ASP A 44 -2.71 -22.21 10.96
C ASP A 44 -1.19 -22.33 10.71
N GLU A 45 -0.77 -23.20 9.80
CA GLU A 45 0.64 -23.34 9.40
C GLU A 45 1.17 -22.06 8.74
N GLU A 46 0.39 -21.47 7.84
CA GLU A 46 0.74 -20.22 7.16
C GLU A 46 0.82 -19.05 8.15
N ARG A 47 -0.10 -18.96 9.11
CA ARG A 47 -0.06 -17.96 10.17
C ARG A 47 1.21 -18.10 11.00
N ILE A 48 1.61 -19.33 11.34
CA ILE A 48 2.85 -19.57 12.10
C ILE A 48 4.08 -19.16 11.28
N ALA A 49 4.10 -19.47 9.98
CA ALA A 49 5.20 -19.18 9.08
C ALA A 49 5.38 -17.67 8.82
N CYS A 50 4.27 -16.93 8.67
CA CYS A 50 4.28 -15.53 8.25
C CYS A 50 4.28 -14.50 9.39
N LYS A 51 4.44 -14.92 10.65
CA LYS A 51 4.42 -14.00 11.78
C LYS A 51 5.61 -13.03 11.83
N CYS A 52 5.45 -11.91 12.54
CA CYS A 52 6.49 -10.94 12.83
C CYS A 52 7.16 -10.41 11.55
N ASN A 53 8.49 -10.43 11.43
CA ASN A 53 9.19 -9.93 10.26
C ASN A 53 8.95 -10.73 8.98
N ALA A 54 8.52 -12.00 9.08
CA ALA A 54 8.25 -12.84 7.92
C ALA A 54 7.10 -12.26 7.06
N GLN A 55 6.16 -11.53 7.67
CA GLN A 55 5.07 -10.84 6.97
C GLN A 55 5.55 -9.83 5.91
N PHE A 56 6.81 -9.36 6.03
CA PHE A 56 7.41 -8.38 5.12
C PHE A 56 8.52 -8.96 4.24
N LEU A 57 9.19 -10.02 4.70
CA LEU A 57 10.42 -10.51 4.10
C LEU A 57 10.25 -11.82 3.33
N ASP A 58 9.21 -12.59 3.62
CA ASP A 58 8.93 -13.84 2.92
C ASP A 58 7.96 -13.59 1.77
N ASN A 59 8.40 -13.90 0.55
CA ASN A 59 7.60 -13.74 -0.67
C ASN A 59 6.29 -14.52 -0.65
N ASN A 60 6.24 -15.66 0.06
CA ASN A 60 5.01 -16.44 0.20
C ASN A 60 3.98 -15.69 1.07
N CYS A 61 4.45 -14.89 2.02
CA CYS A 61 3.61 -14.11 2.93
C CYS A 61 3.09 -12.82 2.28
N LEU A 62 3.83 -12.24 1.32
CA LEU A 62 3.41 -11.03 0.61
C LEU A 62 2.05 -11.19 -0.10
N GLY A 63 1.73 -12.41 -0.57
CA GLY A 63 0.44 -12.73 -1.19
C GLY A 63 -0.76 -12.52 -0.26
N TYR A 64 -0.54 -12.63 1.06
CA TYR A 64 -1.53 -12.42 2.09
C TYR A 64 -1.58 -10.98 2.61
N SER A 65 -0.82 -10.03 2.04
CA SER A 65 -0.84 -8.65 2.54
C SER A 65 -2.22 -8.01 2.37
N VAL A 66 -2.65 -7.24 3.38
CA VAL A 66 -3.87 -6.42 3.32
C VAL A 66 -3.76 -5.44 2.14
N LYS A 67 -4.84 -5.26 1.38
CA LYS A 67 -4.85 -4.37 0.20
C LYS A 67 -5.68 -3.11 0.40
N ASN A 68 -6.75 -3.17 1.17
CA ASN A 68 -7.57 -2.00 1.44
C ASN A 68 -8.19 -2.08 2.85
N PHE A 69 -8.57 -0.93 3.38
CA PHE A 69 -9.18 -0.85 4.71
C PHE A 69 -10.54 -1.57 4.77
N GLU A 70 -11.30 -1.62 3.68
CA GLU A 70 -12.64 -2.22 3.63
C GLU A 70 -12.59 -3.73 3.89
N GLU A 71 -11.56 -4.42 3.40
CA GLU A 71 -11.30 -5.84 3.66
C GLU A 71 -11.07 -6.09 5.15
N VAL A 72 -10.29 -5.24 5.82
CA VAL A 72 -10.06 -5.36 7.27
C VAL A 72 -11.37 -5.14 8.02
N VAL A 73 -12.09 -4.06 7.70
CA VAL A 73 -13.38 -3.74 8.33
C VAL A 73 -14.39 -4.88 8.17
N LYS A 74 -14.54 -5.41 6.95
CA LYS A 74 -15.50 -6.47 6.65
C LYS A 74 -15.21 -7.75 7.41
N ASN A 75 -13.94 -8.13 7.54
CA ASN A 75 -13.56 -9.41 8.11
C ASN A 75 -13.36 -9.34 9.64
N GLU A 76 -12.88 -8.21 10.18
CA GLU A 76 -12.77 -8.00 11.64
C GLU A 76 -14.14 -7.68 12.28
N ALA A 77 -15.10 -7.12 11.54
CA ALA A 77 -16.47 -6.91 12.05
C ALA A 77 -17.22 -8.22 12.34
N ASN A 78 -16.77 -9.35 11.79
CA ASN A 78 -17.32 -10.68 12.07
C ASN A 78 -16.69 -11.36 13.28
N ASP A 79 -15.66 -10.76 13.90
CA ASP A 79 -15.15 -11.23 15.20
C ASP A 79 -16.10 -10.71 16.30
N PRO A 80 -16.77 -11.59 17.08
CA PRO A 80 -17.68 -11.18 18.15
C PRO A 80 -17.01 -10.38 19.27
N LYS A 81 -15.67 -10.30 19.31
CA LYS A 81 -14.94 -9.38 20.20
C LYS A 81 -14.65 -8.02 19.60
N GLY A 82 -14.93 -7.81 18.30
CA GLY A 82 -14.72 -6.59 17.54
C GLY A 82 -13.39 -5.95 17.88
N SER A 83 -12.32 -6.27 17.14
CA SER A 83 -10.99 -5.71 17.41
C SER A 83 -11.11 -4.20 17.68
N PRO A 84 -10.85 -3.71 18.91
CA PRO A 84 -10.96 -2.28 19.23
C PRO A 84 -9.92 -1.44 18.47
N TYR A 85 -9.11 -2.11 17.66
CA TYR A 85 -7.97 -1.63 16.92
C TYR A 85 -8.27 -1.46 15.43
N THR A 86 -9.51 -1.58 14.95
CA THR A 86 -9.78 -1.26 13.53
C THR A 86 -9.87 0.26 13.32
N CYS A 87 -8.88 0.87 12.64
CA CYS A 87 -8.99 2.26 12.21
C CYS A 87 -9.95 2.41 11.02
N GLN A 88 -11.26 2.49 11.29
CA GLN A 88 -12.29 2.67 10.26
C GLN A 88 -12.43 4.12 9.75
N ARG A 89 -11.70 5.06 10.36
CA ARG A 89 -12.04 6.50 10.28
C ARG A 89 -11.46 7.21 9.06
N THR A 90 -10.37 6.71 8.50
CA THR A 90 -9.73 7.29 7.31
C THR A 90 -9.55 6.21 6.26
N PRO A 91 -10.16 6.36 5.06
CA PRO A 91 -9.94 5.43 3.96
C PRO A 91 -8.47 5.32 3.58
N HIS A 92 -7.98 4.09 3.38
CA HIS A 92 -6.62 3.84 2.93
C HIS A 92 -6.54 2.55 2.11
N ALA A 93 -5.67 2.52 1.12
CA ALA A 93 -5.50 1.36 0.26
C ALA A 93 -4.13 1.31 -0.39
N TYR A 94 -3.68 0.10 -0.69
CA TYR A 94 -2.64 -0.22 -1.64
C TYR A 94 -3.26 -0.52 -3.01
N ILE A 95 -2.77 0.19 -4.03
CA ILE A 95 -3.14 0.01 -5.44
C ILE A 95 -1.90 -0.51 -6.16
N PRO A 96 -1.88 -1.81 -6.55
CA PRO A 96 -0.79 -2.34 -7.35
C PRO A 96 -0.89 -1.79 -8.78
N PHE A 97 0.24 -1.39 -9.36
CA PHE A 97 0.32 -1.20 -10.80
C PHE A 97 1.69 -1.67 -11.32
N MET A 98 1.67 -2.38 -12.45
CA MET A 98 2.86 -3.02 -13.03
C MET A 98 3.02 -2.65 -14.51
N THR A 99 2.15 -1.79 -15.04
CA THR A 99 2.08 -1.42 -16.45
C THR A 99 1.78 0.06 -16.59
N THR A 100 2.22 0.61 -17.71
CA THR A 100 1.96 1.98 -18.14
C THR A 100 1.52 1.92 -19.60
N PRO A 101 0.26 2.27 -19.93
CA PRO A 101 -0.74 2.86 -19.05
C PRO A 101 -1.22 1.96 -17.89
N ALA A 102 -1.66 2.58 -16.80
CA ALA A 102 -2.26 1.90 -15.66
C ALA A 102 -3.60 1.26 -16.05
N SER A 103 -3.94 0.14 -15.39
CA SER A 103 -5.22 -0.53 -15.65
C SER A 103 -6.40 0.36 -15.26
N ALA A 104 -7.51 0.26 -15.99
CA ALA A 104 -8.74 0.99 -15.68
C ALA A 104 -9.24 0.71 -14.24
N ALA A 105 -9.02 -0.50 -13.73
CA ALA A 105 -9.37 -0.87 -12.36
C ALA A 105 -8.53 -0.10 -11.32
N ALA A 106 -7.22 0.06 -11.55
CA ALA A 106 -6.35 0.83 -10.67
C ALA A 106 -6.74 2.32 -10.66
N ILE A 107 -7.01 2.89 -11.83
CA ILE A 107 -7.48 4.28 -11.97
C ILE A 107 -8.84 4.47 -11.27
N ALA A 108 -9.78 3.57 -11.48
CA ALA A 108 -11.10 3.64 -10.84
C ALA A 108 -11.00 3.57 -9.30
N THR A 109 -10.13 2.71 -8.78
CA THR A 109 -9.88 2.58 -7.34
C THR A 109 -9.24 3.85 -6.77
N PHE A 110 -8.29 4.44 -7.50
CA PHE A 110 -7.70 5.71 -7.11
C PHE A 110 -8.74 6.83 -7.05
N GLN A 111 -9.57 6.96 -8.10
CA GLN A 111 -10.59 7.99 -8.19
C GLN A 111 -11.68 7.85 -7.12
N SER A 112 -12.10 6.63 -6.78
CA SER A 112 -13.10 6.42 -5.73
C SER A 112 -12.59 6.89 -4.36
N LEU A 113 -11.29 6.72 -4.07
CA LEU A 113 -10.66 7.17 -2.83
C LEU A 113 -10.37 8.68 -2.83
N ALA A 114 -9.80 9.18 -3.93
CA ALA A 114 -9.27 10.54 -3.99
C ALA A 114 -10.32 11.61 -4.35
N TYR A 115 -11.31 11.29 -5.20
CA TYR A 115 -12.17 12.33 -5.81
C TYR A 115 -13.52 12.47 -5.09
N GLN A 116 -13.98 11.43 -4.40
CA GLN A 116 -15.34 11.36 -3.84
C GLN A 116 -15.49 11.92 -2.42
N LYS A 117 -14.76 12.99 -2.06
CA LYS A 117 -14.77 13.54 -0.69
C LYS A 117 -15.32 14.97 -0.62
N PRO A 118 -16.08 15.31 0.45
CA PRO A 118 -16.78 16.60 0.55
C PRO A 118 -15.85 17.80 0.72
N ASP A 119 -14.66 17.60 1.30
CA ASP A 119 -13.67 18.66 1.48
C ASP A 119 -12.53 18.51 0.44
N PRO A 120 -12.47 19.37 -0.60
CA PRO A 120 -11.41 19.32 -1.61
C PRO A 120 -10.03 19.71 -1.12
N TRP A 121 -9.93 20.42 0.02
CA TRP A 121 -8.67 20.94 0.54
C TRP A 121 -8.03 20.02 1.56
N ARG A 122 -8.81 19.13 2.18
CA ARG A 122 -8.29 18.09 3.06
C ARG A 122 -7.46 17.08 2.25
N PRO A 123 -6.16 16.93 2.54
CA PRO A 123 -5.23 16.25 1.65
C PRO A 123 -5.50 14.73 1.53
N THR A 124 -5.28 14.21 0.33
CA THR A 124 -5.20 12.76 0.05
C THR A 124 -3.75 12.44 -0.35
N PRO A 125 -2.83 12.19 0.59
CA PRO A 125 -1.45 11.85 0.26
C PRO A 125 -1.37 10.53 -0.52
N VAL A 126 -0.48 10.53 -1.51
CA VAL A 126 -0.12 9.37 -2.31
C VAL A 126 1.35 9.03 -2.03
N VAL A 127 1.60 7.82 -1.52
CA VAL A 127 2.93 7.24 -1.42
C VAL A 127 3.15 6.40 -2.67
N PHE A 128 4.02 6.86 -3.55
CA PHE A 128 4.29 6.27 -4.85
C PHE A 128 5.65 5.58 -4.83
N SER A 129 5.69 4.30 -5.22
CA SER A 129 6.93 3.52 -5.29
C SER A 129 7.05 2.78 -6.62
N LEU A 130 8.26 2.80 -7.18
CA LEU A 130 8.65 1.98 -8.32
C LEU A 130 10.12 1.57 -8.14
N ASP A 131 10.34 0.29 -7.87
CA ASP A 131 11.64 -0.29 -7.55
C ASP A 131 12.34 -0.84 -8.80
N HIS A 132 13.59 -1.26 -8.57
CA HIS A 132 14.56 -1.51 -9.62
C HIS A 132 14.29 -2.69 -10.56
N ARG A 133 13.27 -3.52 -10.34
CA ARG A 133 12.89 -4.53 -11.36
C ARG A 133 12.55 -3.87 -12.71
N SER A 134 12.07 -2.62 -12.67
CA SER A 134 11.86 -1.76 -13.85
C SER A 134 13.05 -0.85 -14.21
N SER A 135 14.16 -0.86 -13.46
CA SER A 135 15.22 0.17 -13.58
C SER A 135 16.09 0.14 -14.83
N HIS A 136 15.98 -0.89 -15.66
CA HIS A 136 16.57 -0.84 -17.00
C HIS A 136 15.72 -0.04 -17.99
N ASP A 137 14.46 0.24 -17.64
CA ASP A 137 13.53 1.03 -18.44
C ASP A 137 13.18 2.35 -17.74
N MET A 138 14.13 3.29 -17.82
CA MET A 138 13.92 4.68 -17.37
C MET A 138 12.70 5.31 -18.04
N LYS A 139 12.37 4.91 -19.27
CA LYS A 139 11.21 5.42 -20.00
C LYS A 139 9.92 4.96 -19.32
N PHE A 140 9.81 3.69 -18.96
CA PHE A 140 8.68 3.19 -18.17
C PHE A 140 8.50 3.98 -16.87
N PHE A 141 9.57 4.22 -16.11
CA PHE A 141 9.49 4.99 -14.86
C PHE A 141 8.97 6.42 -15.08
N ILE A 142 9.53 7.14 -16.06
CA ILE A 142 9.12 8.50 -16.40
C ILE A 142 7.66 8.53 -16.88
N ASP A 143 7.27 7.61 -17.77
CA ASP A 143 5.91 7.53 -18.29
C ASP A 143 4.91 7.24 -17.17
N SER A 144 5.26 6.35 -16.24
CA SER A 144 4.42 6.02 -15.08
C SER A 144 4.21 7.21 -14.16
N ILE A 145 5.29 7.94 -13.84
CA ILE A 145 5.20 9.15 -13.02
C ILE A 145 4.36 10.21 -13.71
N ASN A 146 4.58 10.45 -15.00
CA ASN A 146 3.83 11.44 -15.77
C ASN A 146 2.34 11.09 -15.85
N GLU A 147 2.01 9.82 -16.04
CA GLU A 147 0.62 9.35 -16.04
C GLU A 147 -0.06 9.64 -14.70
N TRP A 148 0.54 9.22 -13.59
CA TRP A 148 -0.07 9.40 -12.26
C TRP A 148 -0.08 10.85 -11.79
N ILE A 149 0.93 11.66 -12.12
CA ILE A 149 0.89 13.12 -11.93
C ILE A 149 -0.25 13.73 -12.76
N GLY A 150 -0.43 13.28 -14.01
CA GLY A 150 -1.52 13.74 -14.87
C GLY A 150 -2.90 13.43 -14.28
N ILE A 151 -3.08 12.20 -13.79
CA ILE A 151 -4.32 11.78 -13.11
C ILE A 151 -4.57 12.67 -11.89
N THR A 152 -3.60 12.78 -10.98
CA THR A 152 -3.75 13.53 -9.71
C THR A 152 -4.04 15.02 -9.93
N ASN A 153 -3.36 15.67 -10.88
CA ASN A 153 -3.60 17.09 -11.20
C ASN A 153 -4.98 17.34 -11.82
N GLY A 154 -5.56 16.35 -12.51
CA GLY A 154 -6.91 16.44 -13.08
C GLY A 154 -8.04 16.42 -12.04
N ALA A 155 -7.74 16.20 -10.75
CA ALA A 155 -8.74 15.99 -9.70
C ALA A 155 -9.38 17.27 -9.16
N GLU A 156 -8.77 18.45 -9.35
CA GLU A 156 -9.08 19.68 -8.60
C GLU A 156 -9.11 19.45 -7.06
N ARG A 157 -8.17 18.63 -6.56
CA ARG A 157 -8.04 18.25 -5.13
C ARG A 157 -6.61 18.46 -4.62
N ASN A 158 -6.47 18.58 -3.30
CA ASN A 158 -5.15 18.56 -2.65
C ASN A 158 -4.59 17.13 -2.55
N ILE A 159 -3.79 16.72 -3.53
CA ILE A 159 -3.21 15.37 -3.61
C ILE A 159 -1.68 15.47 -3.61
N PRO A 160 -1.03 15.57 -2.43
CA PRO A 160 0.43 15.58 -2.36
C PRO A 160 0.99 14.18 -2.65
N ILE A 161 2.04 14.10 -3.47
CA ILE A 161 2.70 12.85 -3.83
C ILE A 161 4.08 12.78 -3.17
N LEU A 162 4.33 11.71 -2.43
CA LEU A 162 5.65 11.30 -1.98
C LEU A 162 6.18 10.24 -2.94
N LEU A 163 7.23 10.59 -3.71
CA LEU A 163 7.95 9.65 -4.56
C LEU A 163 9.01 8.93 -3.74
N LEU A 164 8.90 7.61 -3.67
CA LEU A 164 9.92 6.74 -3.09
C LEU A 164 10.88 6.30 -4.18
N GLY A 165 12.14 6.69 -4.02
CA GLY A 165 13.22 6.20 -4.86
C GLY A 165 13.45 4.71 -4.62
N PRO A 166 14.07 4.02 -5.59
CA PRO A 166 14.27 2.59 -5.50
C PRO A 166 15.29 2.25 -4.40
N THR A 167 15.26 1.00 -3.93
CA THR A 167 16.12 0.58 -2.81
C THR A 167 17.58 0.50 -3.23
N ALA A 168 18.50 0.95 -2.38
CA ALA A 168 19.93 0.88 -2.70
C ALA A 168 20.41 -0.58 -2.70
N TYR A 169 20.81 -1.11 -3.86
CA TYR A 169 21.50 -2.40 -3.89
C TYR A 169 22.89 -2.28 -3.28
N GLY A 170 23.14 -3.02 -2.20
CA GLY A 170 24.48 -3.21 -1.70
C GLY A 170 25.32 -3.99 -2.72
N VAL A 171 26.49 -3.47 -3.07
CA VAL A 171 27.47 -4.23 -3.85
C VAL A 171 27.95 -5.38 -2.95
N SER A 172 27.41 -6.58 -3.13
CA SER A 172 27.98 -7.76 -2.50
C SER A 172 29.39 -7.93 -3.06
N LYS A 173 30.42 -7.60 -2.27
CA LYS A 173 31.79 -8.01 -2.61
C LYS A 173 31.75 -9.52 -2.76
N GLN A 174 32.00 -10.02 -3.98
CA GLN A 174 32.29 -11.44 -4.14
C GLN A 174 33.44 -11.78 -3.18
N PRO A 175 33.36 -12.89 -2.43
CA PRO A 175 34.52 -13.35 -1.68
C PRO A 175 35.65 -13.53 -2.69
N GLY A 176 36.70 -12.73 -2.55
CA GLY A 176 37.86 -12.77 -3.42
C GLY A 176 38.39 -14.20 -3.48
N LYS A 177 38.56 -14.71 -4.70
CA LYS A 177 39.41 -15.87 -4.96
C LYS A 177 40.87 -15.48 -4.81
#